data_AF-A0A960JHA2-F1
#
_entry.id   AF-A0A960JHA2-F1
#
_cell.length_a   1.000
_cell.length_b   1.000
_cell.length_c   1.000
_cell.angle_alpha   90.00
_cell.angle_beta   90.00
_cell.angle_gamma   90.00
#
_symmetry.space_group_name_H-M   'P 1'
#
loop_
_entity.id
_entity.type
_entity.pdbx_description
1 polymer ?
#
loop_
_entity_poly.entity_id
_entity_poly.type
_entity_poly.pdbx_seq_one_letter_code
_entity_poly.pdbx_strand_id
1 'polypeptide(L)'
;RINGSALYGKPIEFKITPPWHEPAGNVQQKIKQTGVPPVFVFYLVILFLVFLGSILLVRYNLKKGSGDLAGAVKLAIFIFVVVFISYLLKTDWAPEMGDLLFRFFALFAASLSIPLTVFVVYLAVEPLIRKRWTEVLVSWNRLLRGEFRNPMIGRDILVGFFLSACTTILCFGSTYLGYLIDADLIFEPFHNRNSLYLNGIATSLGNLLDMIPAAVAGAFVVLFLLLIFSLLFKKRWIAISATFAFFVLTALPGAISQNDWLVFVYAILGGVFGLFATLRFGFVAAIGFIFMNLLNSVTVTFDPSGFYFQTTIMAFAVAFGIAIYAFFISIGGQPIFSGEVLEKFDN
;
A
#
# COMPACT_ATOMS: atom_id res chain seq x y z
N ARG A 1 8.74 -0.82 40.41
CA ARG A 1 9.72 -1.36 41.40
C ARG A 1 11.09 -0.77 41.09
N ILE A 2 11.83 -0.31 42.10
CA ILE A 2 13.20 0.19 41.92
C ILE A 2 14.11 -0.79 42.66
N ASN A 3 15.05 -1.41 41.96
CA ASN A 3 16.05 -2.29 42.54
C ASN A 3 17.41 -1.60 42.44
N GLY A 4 18.13 -1.50 43.57
CA GLY A 4 19.49 -0.96 43.60
C GLY A 4 20.51 -2.06 43.89
N SER A 5 21.66 -1.99 43.24
CA SER A 5 22.83 -2.82 43.52
C SER A 5 23.91 -1.96 44.16
N ALA A 6 24.55 -2.48 45.22
CA ALA A 6 25.67 -1.82 45.89
C ALA A 6 26.89 -2.72 45.94
N LEU A 7 28.08 -2.14 45.71
CA LEU A 7 29.37 -2.82 45.84
C LEU A 7 30.15 -2.14 46.96
N TYR A 8 30.61 -2.91 47.95
CA TYR A 8 31.27 -2.40 49.16
C TYR A 8 30.48 -1.29 49.89
N GLY A 9 29.15 -1.43 49.96
CA GLY A 9 28.27 -0.46 50.61
C GLY A 9 28.06 0.84 49.80
N LYS A 10 28.62 0.95 48.60
CA LYS A 10 28.36 2.08 47.69
C LYS A 10 27.37 1.67 46.61
N PRO A 11 26.26 2.41 46.42
CA PRO A 11 25.31 2.14 45.34
C PRO A 11 26.01 2.39 43.99
N ILE A 12 25.96 1.40 43.10
CA ILE A 12 26.62 1.44 41.77
C ILE A 12 25.61 1.40 40.62
N GLU A 13 24.41 0.88 40.86
CA GLU A 13 23.40 0.72 39.82
C GLU A 13 21.99 0.85 40.42
N PHE A 14 21.13 1.58 39.72
CA PHE A 14 19.71 1.62 40.00
C PHE A 14 18.94 1.16 38.77
N LYS A 15 18.22 0.06 38.90
CA LYS A 15 17.34 -0.48 37.87
C LYS A 15 15.89 -0.14 38.22
N ILE A 16 15.27 0.70 37.39
CA ILE A 16 13.86 1.03 37.49
C ILE A 16 13.09 0.04 36.62
N THR A 17 12.21 -0.74 37.24
CA THR A 17 11.28 -1.65 36.58
C THR A 17 9.89 -1.04 36.65
N PRO A 18 9.42 -0.39 35.57
CA PRO A 18 8.08 0.20 35.55
C PRO A 18 6.99 -0.87 35.68
N PRO A 19 5.77 -0.51 36.14
CA PRO A 19 4.69 -1.48 36.38
C PRO A 19 4.21 -2.21 35.12
N TRP A 20 4.46 -1.65 33.93
CA TRP A 20 4.21 -2.29 32.63
C TRP A 20 5.40 -3.09 32.09
N HIS A 21 6.46 -3.28 32.88
CA HIS A 21 7.64 -4.05 32.46
C HIS A 21 7.36 -5.55 32.57
N GLU A 22 7.05 -6.18 31.44
CA GLU A 22 6.90 -7.63 31.37
C GLU A 22 8.28 -8.32 31.46
N PRO A 23 8.43 -9.40 32.25
CA PRO A 23 9.69 -10.12 32.32
C PRO A 23 10.08 -10.66 30.93
N ALA A 24 11.36 -10.54 30.57
CA ALA A 24 11.87 -10.86 29.23
C ALA A 24 11.49 -12.28 28.74
N GLY A 25 11.31 -13.24 29.66
CA GLY A 25 10.79 -14.57 29.35
C GLY A 25 9.38 -14.56 28.76
N ASN A 26 8.47 -13.73 29.30
CA ASN A 26 7.10 -13.58 28.80
C ASN A 26 7.07 -12.86 27.45
N VAL A 27 7.99 -11.92 27.20
CA VAL A 27 8.11 -11.23 25.90
C VAL A 27 8.63 -12.19 24.83
N GLN A 28 9.68 -12.98 25.11
CA GLN A 28 10.18 -14.00 24.18
C GLN A 28 9.15 -15.12 23.95
N GLN A 29 8.37 -15.47 24.96
CA GLN A 29 7.31 -16.47 24.85
C GLN A 29 6.09 -15.92 24.07
N LYS A 30 5.73 -14.64 24.25
CA LYS A 30 4.76 -13.93 23.40
C LYS A 30 5.25 -13.84 21.95
N ILE A 31 6.51 -13.46 21.70
CA ILE A 31 7.10 -13.43 20.34
C ILE A 31 7.10 -14.82 19.69
N LYS A 32 7.38 -15.88 20.46
CA LYS A 32 7.26 -17.27 19.97
C LYS A 32 5.80 -17.72 19.75
N GLN A 33 4.83 -17.13 20.46
CA GLN A 33 3.40 -17.41 20.30
C GLN A 33 2.75 -16.57 19.18
N THR A 34 3.17 -15.33 18.96
CA THR A 34 2.93 -14.57 17.73
C THR A 34 3.88 -15.04 16.65
N GLY A 35 3.69 -16.29 16.20
CA GLY A 35 4.24 -16.71 14.92
C GLY A 35 3.76 -15.79 13.80
N VAL A 36 4.40 -15.88 12.63
CA VAL A 36 3.96 -15.16 11.43
C VAL A 36 2.46 -15.40 11.24
N PRO A 37 1.61 -14.35 11.19
CA PRO A 37 0.17 -14.53 11.11
C PRO A 37 -0.17 -15.48 9.94
N PRO A 38 -1.04 -16.48 10.11
CA PRO A 38 -1.39 -17.43 9.04
C PRO A 38 -1.84 -16.72 7.75
N VAL A 39 -2.48 -15.56 7.89
CA VAL A 39 -2.86 -14.68 6.78
C VAL A 39 -1.66 -14.18 6.00
N PHE A 40 -0.58 -13.77 6.67
CA PHE A 40 0.64 -13.30 6.00
C PHE A 40 1.32 -14.44 5.22
N VAL A 41 1.40 -15.63 5.82
CA VAL A 41 1.92 -16.83 5.12
C VAL A 41 1.05 -17.15 3.91
N PHE A 42 -0.28 -17.07 4.04
CA PHE A 42 -1.22 -17.26 2.94
C PHE A 42 -1.00 -16.26 1.80
N TYR A 43 -0.81 -14.97 2.11
CA TYR A 43 -0.47 -13.95 1.11
C TYR A 43 0.85 -14.25 0.39
N LEU A 44 1.89 -14.68 1.11
CA LEU A 44 3.17 -15.08 0.51
C LEU A 44 3.01 -16.29 -0.42
N VAL A 45 2.24 -17.30 -0.01
CA VAL A 45 1.94 -18.47 -0.86
C VAL A 45 1.23 -18.04 -2.13
N ILE A 46 0.28 -17.11 -2.05
CA ILE A 46 -0.43 -16.61 -3.23
C ILE A 46 0.48 -15.81 -4.14
N LEU A 47 1.30 -14.91 -3.61
CA LEU A 47 2.30 -14.19 -4.40
C LEU A 47 3.27 -15.16 -5.09
N PHE A 48 3.67 -16.22 -4.40
CA PHE A 48 4.51 -17.27 -4.96
C PHE A 48 3.82 -18.06 -6.07
N LEU A 49 2.54 -18.43 -5.90
CA LEU A 49 1.74 -19.09 -6.93
C LEU A 49 1.49 -18.17 -8.14
N VAL A 50 1.23 -16.88 -7.92
CA VAL A 50 1.11 -15.86 -8.97
C VAL A 50 2.41 -15.79 -9.76
N PHE A 51 3.56 -15.75 -9.08
CA PHE A 51 4.86 -15.70 -9.71
C PHE A 51 5.15 -16.97 -10.53
N LEU A 52 4.93 -18.16 -9.98
CA LEU A 52 5.08 -19.44 -10.69
C LEU A 52 4.17 -19.53 -11.92
N GLY A 53 2.89 -19.17 -11.77
CA GLY A 53 1.93 -19.13 -12.88
C GLY A 53 2.35 -18.13 -13.95
N SER A 54 2.93 -16.99 -13.55
CA SER A 54 3.42 -15.97 -14.47
C SER A 54 4.59 -16.48 -15.32
N ILE A 55 5.54 -17.23 -14.76
CA ILE A 55 6.68 -17.77 -15.53
C ILE A 55 6.22 -18.64 -16.71
N LEU A 56 5.22 -19.50 -16.49
CA LEU A 56 4.65 -20.36 -17.55
C LEU A 56 3.97 -19.52 -18.64
N LEU A 57 3.21 -18.51 -18.23
CA LEU A 57 2.50 -17.61 -19.14
C LEU A 57 3.44 -16.70 -19.94
N VAL A 58 4.52 -16.21 -19.34
CA VAL A 58 5.53 -15.39 -20.05
C VAL A 58 6.12 -16.16 -21.22
N ARG A 59 6.53 -17.42 -21.02
CA ARG A 59 7.07 -18.25 -22.11
C ARG A 59 6.08 -18.41 -23.26
N TYR A 60 4.80 -18.61 -22.93
CA TYR A 60 3.73 -18.70 -23.93
C TYR A 60 3.52 -17.37 -24.68
N ASN A 61 3.45 -16.25 -23.94
CA ASN A 61 3.21 -14.92 -24.49
C ASN A 61 4.36 -14.43 -25.37
N LEU A 62 5.61 -14.71 -24.98
CA LEU A 62 6.80 -14.37 -25.75
C LEU A 62 6.89 -15.17 -27.06
N LYS A 63 6.61 -16.48 -27.02
CA LYS A 63 6.54 -17.31 -28.25
C LYS A 63 5.47 -16.82 -29.22
N LYS A 64 4.38 -16.26 -28.69
CA LYS A 64 3.27 -15.71 -29.49
C LYS A 64 3.51 -14.27 -29.95
N GLY A 65 4.58 -13.62 -29.50
CA GLY A 65 4.89 -12.23 -29.83
C GLY A 65 3.88 -11.21 -29.30
N SER A 66 3.06 -11.58 -28.31
CA SER A 66 1.92 -10.75 -27.87
C SER A 66 2.17 -9.92 -26.61
N GLY A 67 3.38 -9.98 -26.04
CA GLY A 67 3.75 -9.29 -24.79
C GLY A 67 4.34 -7.89 -25.02
N ASP A 68 3.97 -6.94 -24.17
CA ASP A 68 4.54 -5.59 -24.12
C ASP A 68 5.86 -5.56 -23.34
N LEU A 69 6.96 -5.94 -24.01
CA LEU A 69 8.30 -5.93 -23.42
C LEU A 69 8.76 -4.52 -23.04
N ALA A 70 8.44 -3.52 -23.86
CA ALA A 70 8.85 -2.14 -23.61
C ALA A 70 8.18 -1.59 -22.34
N GLY A 71 6.87 -1.83 -22.17
CA GLY A 71 6.15 -1.48 -20.95
C GLY A 71 6.68 -2.22 -19.72
N ALA A 72 6.99 -3.52 -19.87
CA ALA A 72 7.55 -4.33 -18.79
C ALA A 72 8.89 -3.77 -18.28
N VAL A 73 9.81 -3.45 -19.21
CA VAL A 73 11.13 -2.89 -18.87
C VAL A 73 11.00 -1.52 -18.22
N LYS A 74 10.17 -0.62 -18.76
CA LYS A 74 9.94 0.71 -18.19
C LYS A 74 9.41 0.62 -16.76
N LEU A 75 8.43 -0.25 -16.53
CA LEU A 75 7.87 -0.48 -15.20
C LEU A 75 8.90 -1.06 -14.24
N ALA A 76 9.67 -2.06 -14.66
CA ALA A 76 10.70 -2.67 -13.83
C ALA A 76 11.79 -1.66 -13.44
N ILE A 77 12.26 -0.83 -14.38
CA ILE A 77 13.24 0.22 -14.10
C ILE A 77 12.66 1.24 -13.11
N PHE A 78 11.43 1.69 -13.32
CA PHE A 78 10.78 2.63 -12.39
C PHE A 78 10.69 2.06 -10.97
N ILE A 79 10.19 0.83 -10.84
CA ILE A 79 10.07 0.15 -9.54
C ILE A 79 11.45 -0.09 -8.91
N PHE A 80 12.47 -0.43 -9.70
CA PHE A 80 13.84 -0.60 -9.23
C PHE A 80 14.38 0.69 -8.63
N VAL A 81 14.23 1.82 -9.33
CA VAL A 81 14.70 3.12 -8.86
C VAL A 81 14.00 3.50 -7.55
N VAL A 82 12.69 3.32 -7.46
CA VAL A 82 11.91 3.64 -6.25
C VAL A 82 12.35 2.77 -5.06
N VAL A 83 12.44 1.44 -5.24
CA VAL A 83 12.86 0.51 -4.19
C VAL A 83 14.31 0.76 -3.77
N PHE A 84 15.20 1.00 -4.74
CA PHE A 84 16.60 1.27 -4.45
C PHE A 84 16.77 2.56 -3.65
N ILE A 85 16.11 3.65 -4.04
CA ILE A 85 16.14 4.92 -3.28
C ILE A 85 15.55 4.72 -1.88
N SER A 86 14.45 3.98 -1.76
CA SER A 86 13.86 3.63 -0.46
C SER A 86 14.87 2.93 0.45
N TYR A 87 15.56 1.92 -0.05
CA TYR A 87 16.59 1.19 0.69
C TYR A 87 17.78 2.07 1.06
N LEU A 88 18.23 2.95 0.18
CA LEU A 88 19.30 3.92 0.49
C LEU A 88 18.91 4.86 1.64
N LEU A 89 17.64 5.31 1.68
CA LEU A 89 17.14 6.22 2.70
C LEU A 89 16.93 5.56 4.07
N LYS A 90 16.68 4.25 4.10
CA LYS A 90 16.46 3.49 5.34
C LYS A 90 17.74 2.89 5.92
N THR A 91 18.83 2.91 5.17
CA THR A 91 20.09 2.31 5.61
C THR A 91 20.86 3.28 6.47
N ASP A 92 21.28 2.81 7.64
CA ASP A 92 22.29 3.51 8.44
C ASP A 92 23.67 3.33 7.79
N TRP A 93 24.23 4.43 7.29
CA TRP A 93 25.53 4.43 6.61
C TRP A 93 26.66 4.52 7.64
N ALA A 94 27.38 3.40 7.84
CA ALA A 94 28.58 3.38 8.65
C ALA A 94 29.74 4.09 7.91
N PRO A 95 30.66 4.76 8.62
CA PRO A 95 31.75 5.52 8.01
C PRO A 95 32.89 4.65 7.42
N GLU A 96 32.87 3.34 7.63
CA GLU A 96 33.94 2.44 7.16
C GLU A 96 33.77 2.02 5.69
N MET A 97 34.78 2.28 4.85
CA MET A 97 34.72 2.12 3.39
C MET A 97 34.45 0.68 2.93
N GLY A 98 35.00 -0.32 3.63
CA GLY A 98 34.80 -1.75 3.31
C GLY A 98 33.36 -2.20 3.54
N ASP A 99 32.76 -1.76 4.65
CA ASP A 99 31.35 -2.01 4.97
C ASP A 99 30.42 -1.26 4.00
N LEU A 100 30.80 -0.04 3.58
CA LEU A 100 30.03 0.77 2.63
C LEU A 100 29.85 0.09 1.27
N LEU A 101 30.92 -0.45 0.66
CA LEU A 101 30.81 -1.16 -0.63
C LEU A 101 29.97 -2.43 -0.52
N PHE A 102 30.19 -3.24 0.53
CA PHE A 102 29.42 -4.46 0.75
C PHE A 102 27.92 -4.16 0.92
N ARG A 103 27.58 -3.17 1.75
CA ARG A 103 26.19 -2.73 1.94
C ARG A 103 25.57 -2.22 0.64
N PHE A 104 26.29 -1.40 -0.12
CA PHE A 104 25.79 -0.89 -1.40
C PHE A 104 25.41 -2.03 -2.36
N PHE A 105 26.29 -3.01 -2.56
CA PHE A 105 26.01 -4.16 -3.43
C PHE A 105 24.90 -5.06 -2.86
N ALA A 106 24.84 -5.25 -1.55
CA ALA A 106 23.77 -6.00 -0.90
C ALA A 106 22.39 -5.32 -1.12
N LEU A 107 22.31 -4.00 -0.97
CA LEU A 107 21.08 -3.22 -1.21
C LEU A 107 20.70 -3.23 -2.69
N PHE A 108 21.67 -3.09 -3.59
CA PHE A 108 21.44 -3.19 -5.03
C PHE A 108 20.84 -4.55 -5.40
N ALA A 109 21.44 -5.64 -4.91
CA ALA A 109 20.94 -7.00 -5.12
C ALA A 109 19.54 -7.20 -4.52
N ALA A 110 19.31 -6.74 -3.29
CA ALA A 110 18.01 -6.82 -2.62
C ALA A 110 16.92 -6.05 -3.39
N SER A 111 17.28 -4.91 -3.99
CA SER A 111 16.37 -4.05 -4.75
C SER A 111 15.93 -4.63 -6.09
N LEU A 112 16.61 -5.65 -6.62
CA LEU A 112 16.25 -6.29 -7.89
C LEU A 112 15.06 -7.25 -7.77
N SER A 113 14.79 -7.78 -6.58
CA SER A 113 13.77 -8.81 -6.35
C SER A 113 12.37 -8.37 -6.83
N ILE A 114 11.86 -7.26 -6.30
CA ILE A 114 10.52 -6.73 -6.61
C ILE A 114 10.39 -6.34 -8.10
N PRO A 115 11.30 -5.55 -8.70
CA PRO A 115 11.25 -5.21 -10.13
C PRO A 115 11.19 -6.42 -11.07
N LEU A 116 12.00 -7.46 -10.79
CA LEU A 116 12.02 -8.68 -11.60
C LEU A 116 10.71 -9.46 -11.48
N THR A 117 10.14 -9.54 -10.28
CA THR A 117 8.81 -10.12 -10.07
C THR A 117 7.75 -9.34 -10.85
N VAL A 118 7.75 -8.01 -10.74
CA VAL A 118 6.80 -7.13 -11.46
C VAL A 118 6.97 -7.27 -12.98
N PHE A 119 8.20 -7.35 -13.49
CA PHE A 119 8.49 -7.57 -14.91
C PHE A 119 7.84 -8.86 -15.43
N VAL A 120 8.05 -9.97 -14.71
CA VAL A 120 7.51 -11.29 -15.08
C VAL A 120 5.99 -11.29 -14.99
N VAL A 121 5.40 -10.77 -13.91
CA VAL A 121 3.95 -10.70 -13.73
C VAL A 121 3.31 -9.81 -14.81
N TYR A 122 3.91 -8.66 -15.11
CA TYR A 122 3.40 -7.77 -16.16
C TYR A 122 3.33 -8.47 -17.51
N LEU A 123 4.43 -9.09 -17.96
CA LEU A 123 4.48 -9.82 -19.25
C LEU A 123 3.50 -11.00 -19.31
N ALA A 124 3.20 -11.64 -18.18
CA ALA A 124 2.22 -12.72 -18.12
C ALA A 124 0.79 -12.20 -18.27
N VAL A 125 0.49 -11.12 -17.56
CA VAL A 125 -0.87 -10.63 -17.32
C VAL A 125 -1.37 -9.72 -18.44
N GLU A 126 -0.51 -8.83 -18.91
CA GLU A 126 -0.87 -7.77 -19.85
C GLU A 126 -1.56 -8.28 -21.13
N PRO A 127 -1.10 -9.35 -21.81
CA PRO A 127 -1.76 -9.85 -23.03
C PRO A 127 -3.13 -10.49 -22.76
N LEU A 128 -3.29 -11.11 -21.59
CA LEU A 128 -4.53 -11.78 -21.20
C LEU A 128 -5.60 -10.78 -20.82
N ILE A 129 -5.21 -9.72 -20.10
CA ILE A 129 -6.12 -8.63 -19.73
C ILE A 129 -6.47 -7.80 -20.95
N ARG A 130 -5.51 -7.47 -21.82
CA ARG A 130 -5.79 -6.70 -23.04
C ARG A 130 -6.88 -7.36 -23.89
N LYS A 131 -6.92 -8.69 -23.96
CA LYS A 131 -7.94 -9.45 -24.71
C LYS A 131 -9.33 -9.43 -24.07
N ARG A 132 -9.41 -9.42 -22.74
CA ARG A 132 -10.70 -9.53 -22.01
C ARG A 132 -11.26 -8.19 -21.56
N TRP A 133 -10.37 -7.28 -21.16
CA TRP A 133 -10.68 -6.01 -20.51
C TRP A 133 -9.70 -4.92 -21.00
N THR A 134 -9.73 -4.65 -22.31
CA THR A 134 -8.88 -3.60 -22.91
C THR A 134 -9.01 -2.26 -22.18
N GLU A 135 -10.25 -1.91 -21.79
CA GLU A 135 -10.59 -0.68 -21.08
C GLU A 135 -9.79 -0.48 -19.79
N VAL A 136 -9.53 -1.56 -19.03
CA VAL A 136 -8.83 -1.50 -17.74
C VAL A 136 -7.38 -1.05 -17.90
N LEU A 137 -6.76 -1.29 -19.06
CA LEU A 137 -5.37 -0.95 -19.33
C LEU A 137 -5.20 0.35 -20.15
N VAL A 138 -6.27 1.07 -20.49
CA VAL A 138 -6.16 2.24 -21.37
C VAL A 138 -5.32 3.35 -20.74
N SER A 139 -5.68 3.82 -19.55
CA SER A 139 -4.92 4.86 -18.84
C SER A 139 -3.53 4.40 -18.44
N TRP A 140 -3.39 3.12 -18.09
CA TRP A 140 -2.10 2.49 -17.78
C TRP A 140 -1.13 2.48 -18.98
N ASN A 141 -1.60 2.07 -20.16
CA ASN A 141 -0.76 2.04 -21.36
C ASN A 141 -0.34 3.45 -21.77
N ARG A 142 -1.21 4.45 -21.60
CA ARG A 142 -0.88 5.86 -21.83
C ARG A 142 0.19 6.35 -20.85
N LEU A 143 0.08 5.98 -19.58
CA LEU A 143 1.09 6.28 -18.56
C LEU A 143 2.47 5.70 -18.94
N LEU A 144 2.53 4.43 -19.35
CA LEU A 144 3.78 3.79 -19.77
C LEU A 144 4.37 4.36 -21.07
N ARG A 145 3.54 4.97 -21.92
CA ARG A 145 3.99 5.71 -23.11
C ARG A 145 4.56 7.09 -22.79
N GLY A 146 4.43 7.55 -21.55
CA GLY A 146 4.89 8.87 -21.12
C GLY A 146 3.88 9.98 -21.36
N GLU A 147 2.61 9.65 -21.63
CA GLU A 147 1.53 10.63 -21.77
C GLU A 147 1.07 11.14 -20.39
N PHE A 148 2.01 11.58 -19.54
CA PHE A 148 1.76 11.94 -18.14
C PHE A 148 0.70 13.04 -17.96
N ARG A 149 0.53 13.90 -18.98
CA ARG A 149 -0.46 14.99 -19.02
C ARG A 149 -1.83 14.56 -19.56
N ASN A 150 -2.08 13.26 -19.75
CA ASN A 150 -3.35 12.79 -20.25
C ASN A 150 -4.45 12.90 -19.15
N PRO A 151 -5.59 13.57 -19.41
CA PRO A 151 -6.65 13.76 -18.41
C PRO A 151 -7.21 12.46 -17.82
N MET A 152 -7.19 11.36 -18.59
CA MET A 152 -7.65 10.06 -18.09
C MET A 152 -6.82 9.59 -16.89
N ILE A 153 -5.51 9.86 -16.88
CA ILE A 153 -4.62 9.46 -15.79
C ILE A 153 -4.98 10.25 -14.53
N GLY A 154 -5.13 11.57 -14.66
CA GLY A 154 -5.52 12.45 -13.55
C GLY A 154 -6.87 12.03 -12.94
N ARG A 155 -7.88 11.85 -13.78
CA ARG A 155 -9.21 11.37 -13.36
C ARG A 155 -9.13 10.04 -12.63
N ASP A 156 -8.43 9.05 -13.18
CA ASP A 156 -8.38 7.71 -12.59
C ASP A 156 -7.69 7.73 -11.22
N ILE A 157 -6.59 8.47 -11.07
CA ILE A 157 -5.92 8.68 -9.78
C ILE A 157 -6.89 9.31 -8.77
N LEU A 158 -7.57 10.40 -9.14
CA LEU A 158 -8.50 11.10 -8.25
C LEU A 158 -9.67 10.22 -7.81
N VAL A 159 -10.23 9.41 -8.73
CA VAL A 159 -11.31 8.49 -8.39
C VAL A 159 -10.83 7.43 -7.40
N GLY A 160 -9.63 6.87 -7.60
CA GLY A 160 -9.02 5.96 -6.64
C GLY A 160 -8.85 6.60 -5.26
N PHE A 161 -8.35 7.83 -5.23
CA PHE A 161 -8.15 8.60 -4.00
C PHE A 161 -9.48 8.88 -3.30
N PHE A 162 -10.50 9.32 -4.05
CA PHE A 162 -11.83 9.61 -3.53
C PHE A 162 -12.48 8.36 -2.91
N LEU A 163 -12.46 7.23 -3.63
CA LEU A 163 -13.01 5.97 -3.13
C LEU A 163 -12.31 5.51 -1.86
N SER A 164 -10.99 5.67 -1.77
CA SER A 164 -10.23 5.38 -0.55
C SER A 164 -10.55 6.36 0.58
N ALA A 165 -10.74 7.65 0.28
CA ALA A 165 -11.17 8.62 1.27
C ALA A 165 -12.55 8.27 1.83
N CYS A 166 -13.48 7.81 0.98
CA CYS A 166 -14.79 7.32 1.44
C CYS A 166 -14.68 6.11 2.37
N THR A 167 -13.87 5.09 2.06
CA THR A 167 -13.67 3.96 2.98
C THR A 167 -13.07 4.40 4.30
N THR A 168 -12.11 5.34 4.24
CA THR A 168 -11.41 5.88 5.40
C THR A 168 -12.35 6.66 6.31
N ILE A 169 -13.10 7.63 5.76
CA ILE A 169 -14.03 8.47 6.53
C ILE A 169 -15.13 7.62 7.17
N LEU A 170 -15.68 6.63 6.45
CA LEU A 170 -16.69 5.73 7.01
C LEU A 170 -16.15 4.93 8.20
N CYS A 171 -14.90 4.46 8.11
CA CYS A 171 -14.28 3.69 9.17
C CYS A 171 -13.91 4.56 10.37
N PHE A 172 -13.14 5.63 10.17
CA PHE A 172 -12.78 6.56 11.26
C PHE A 172 -14.00 7.22 11.89
N GLY A 173 -14.99 7.60 11.09
CA GLY A 173 -16.25 8.14 11.57
C GLY A 173 -17.00 7.16 12.47
N SER A 174 -17.03 5.87 12.11
CA SER A 174 -17.67 4.84 12.94
C SER A 174 -16.95 4.59 14.27
N THR A 175 -15.61 4.56 14.27
CA THR A 175 -14.81 4.42 15.50
C THR A 175 -14.97 5.64 16.41
N TYR A 176 -14.94 6.85 15.83
CA TYR A 176 -15.11 8.09 16.58
C TYR A 176 -16.52 8.23 17.17
N LEU A 177 -17.56 7.85 16.41
CA LEU A 177 -18.93 7.80 16.94
C LEU A 177 -19.08 6.78 18.07
N GLY A 178 -18.43 5.62 17.97
CA GLY A 178 -18.38 4.63 19.06
C GLY A 178 -17.79 5.22 20.34
N TYR A 179 -16.67 5.94 20.24
CA TYR A 179 -16.04 6.64 21.36
C TYR A 179 -16.96 7.69 22.01
N LEU A 180 -17.74 8.42 21.22
CA LEU A 180 -18.68 9.41 21.75
C LEU A 180 -19.88 8.78 22.47
N ILE A 181 -20.26 7.55 22.10
CA ILE A 181 -21.41 6.84 22.68
C ILE A 181 -21.00 6.10 23.96
N ASP A 182 -19.80 5.53 23.99
CA ASP A 182 -19.27 4.80 25.14
C ASP A 182 -17.82 5.23 25.39
N ALA A 183 -17.62 6.05 26.43
CA ALA A 183 -16.31 6.60 26.77
C ALA A 183 -15.32 5.56 27.30
N ASP A 184 -15.79 4.35 27.65
CA ASP A 184 -14.93 3.21 28.03
C ASP A 184 -14.34 2.50 26.80
N LEU A 185 -14.88 2.75 25.60
CA LEU A 185 -14.19 2.39 24.35
C LEU A 185 -13.01 3.34 24.17
N ILE A 186 -11.79 2.87 24.44
CA ILE A 186 -10.59 3.65 24.15
C ILE A 186 -10.61 3.99 22.66
N PHE A 187 -10.69 5.29 22.33
CA PHE A 187 -10.38 5.77 20.98
C PHE A 187 -8.90 5.54 20.74
N GLU A 188 -8.55 4.34 20.29
CA GLU A 188 -7.26 4.04 19.74
C GLU A 188 -7.38 4.23 18.21
N PRO A 189 -7.00 5.41 17.67
CA PRO A 189 -7.05 5.68 16.24
C PRO A 189 -6.11 4.73 15.51
N PHE A 190 -6.64 3.56 15.17
CA PHE A 190 -5.95 2.39 14.65
C PHE A 190 -4.71 1.96 15.46
N HIS A 191 -4.69 0.67 15.81
CA HIS A 191 -3.56 -0.09 16.35
C HIS A 191 -2.26 -0.07 15.51
N ASN A 192 -2.16 0.77 14.47
CA ASN A 192 -0.97 0.85 13.63
C ASN A 192 0.09 1.74 14.29
N ARG A 193 0.58 1.27 15.45
CA ARG A 193 1.85 1.68 16.05
C ARG A 193 2.99 1.14 15.20
N ASN A 194 3.03 1.55 13.93
CA ASN A 194 4.06 1.11 13.01
C ASN A 194 5.34 1.85 13.41
N SER A 195 6.12 1.23 14.29
CA SER A 195 7.37 1.78 14.81
C SER A 195 8.39 2.10 13.71
N LEU A 196 8.15 1.57 12.50
CA LEU A 196 8.88 1.86 11.28
C LEU A 196 8.98 3.36 10.96
N TYR A 197 8.01 4.18 11.37
CA TYR A 197 8.02 5.64 11.14
C TYR A 197 8.67 6.46 12.27
N LEU A 198 9.20 5.80 13.30
CA LEU A 198 9.87 6.46 14.43
C LEU A 198 11.37 6.65 14.23
N ASN A 199 11.94 6.12 13.13
CA ASN A 199 13.38 6.06 12.89
C ASN A 199 13.91 7.24 12.03
N GLY A 200 13.30 8.41 12.14
CA GLY A 200 13.72 9.65 11.46
C GLY A 200 13.09 9.91 10.08
N ILE A 201 13.39 11.10 9.52
CA ILE A 201 12.79 11.65 8.29
C ILE A 201 13.17 10.79 7.06
N ALA A 202 14.43 10.40 6.92
CA ALA A 202 14.90 9.62 5.77
C ALA A 202 14.23 8.24 5.71
N THR A 203 14.21 7.52 6.84
CA THR A 203 13.52 6.23 6.95
C THR A 203 12.02 6.36 6.67
N SER A 204 11.39 7.43 7.15
CA SER A 204 9.98 7.72 6.88
C SER A 204 9.71 7.97 5.39
N LEU A 205 10.55 8.75 4.71
CA LEU A 205 10.49 8.93 3.25
C LEU A 205 10.64 7.59 2.52
N GLY A 206 11.61 6.76 2.92
CA GLY A 206 11.78 5.43 2.34
C GLY A 206 10.52 4.56 2.53
N ASN A 207 9.89 4.60 3.72
CA ASN A 207 8.66 3.84 3.96
C ASN A 207 7.50 4.32 3.08
N LEU A 208 7.38 5.63 2.84
CA LEU A 208 6.39 6.16 1.90
C LEU A 208 6.70 5.76 0.45
N LEU A 209 7.98 5.72 0.05
CA LEU A 209 8.37 5.25 -1.28
C LEU A 209 8.02 3.78 -1.51
N ASP A 210 8.13 2.92 -0.49
CA ASP A 210 7.75 1.51 -0.57
C ASP A 210 6.25 1.29 -0.80
N MET A 211 5.40 2.30 -0.51
CA MET A 211 3.97 2.20 -0.78
C MET A 211 3.67 2.17 -2.28
N ILE A 212 4.52 2.76 -3.12
CA ILE A 212 4.35 2.77 -4.58
C ILE A 212 4.44 1.35 -5.16
N PRO A 213 5.56 0.59 -4.97
CA PRO A 213 5.64 -0.78 -5.46
C PRO A 213 4.61 -1.69 -4.78
N ALA A 214 4.28 -1.47 -3.51
CA ALA A 214 3.23 -2.23 -2.82
C ALA A 214 1.84 -2.00 -3.45
N ALA A 215 1.49 -0.75 -3.80
CA ALA A 215 0.22 -0.44 -4.45
C ALA A 215 0.14 -1.03 -5.86
N VAL A 216 1.23 -0.95 -6.62
CA VAL A 216 1.32 -1.57 -7.96
C VAL A 216 1.18 -3.09 -7.87
N ALA A 217 1.92 -3.74 -6.96
CA ALA A 217 1.83 -5.18 -6.74
C ALA A 217 0.43 -5.59 -6.29
N GLY A 218 -0.17 -4.87 -5.35
CA GLY A 218 -1.55 -5.11 -4.88
C GLY A 218 -2.57 -5.02 -6.01
N ALA A 219 -2.46 -4.00 -6.87
CA ALA A 219 -3.32 -3.87 -8.04
C ALA A 219 -3.14 -5.04 -9.02
N PHE A 220 -1.91 -5.52 -9.23
CA PHE A 220 -1.68 -6.72 -10.05
C PHE A 220 -2.28 -7.98 -9.42
N VAL A 221 -2.23 -8.13 -8.10
CA VAL A 221 -2.89 -9.26 -7.41
C VAL A 221 -4.40 -9.23 -7.66
N VAL A 222 -5.04 -8.07 -7.54
CA VAL A 222 -6.47 -7.91 -7.87
C VAL A 222 -6.76 -8.36 -9.30
N LEU A 223 -5.99 -7.85 -10.27
CA LEU A 223 -6.14 -8.20 -11.69
C LEU A 223 -5.89 -9.68 -11.96
N PHE A 224 -4.88 -10.28 -11.33
CA PHE A 224 -4.51 -11.68 -11.50
C PHE A 224 -5.59 -12.61 -10.94
N LEU A 225 -6.12 -12.31 -9.74
CA LEU A 225 -7.23 -13.06 -9.16
C LEU A 225 -8.48 -12.94 -10.02
N LEU A 226 -8.81 -11.74 -10.49
CA LEU A 226 -9.94 -11.51 -11.37
C LEU A 226 -9.78 -12.30 -12.68
N LEU A 227 -8.56 -12.34 -13.23
CA LEU A 227 -8.21 -13.14 -14.41
C LEU A 227 -8.38 -14.64 -14.16
N ILE A 228 -7.80 -15.18 -13.08
CA ILE A 228 -7.91 -16.60 -12.73
C ILE A 228 -9.38 -16.98 -12.56
N PHE A 229 -10.13 -16.23 -11.75
CA PHE A 229 -11.54 -16.54 -11.54
C PHE A 229 -12.37 -16.36 -12.82
N SER A 230 -11.99 -15.47 -13.73
CA SER A 230 -12.64 -15.35 -15.05
C SER A 230 -12.25 -16.45 -16.04
N LEU A 231 -11.19 -17.20 -15.75
CA LEU A 231 -10.82 -18.41 -16.47
C LEU A 231 -11.52 -19.64 -15.88
N LEU A 232 -11.67 -19.70 -14.56
CA LEU A 232 -12.34 -20.79 -13.85
C LEU A 232 -13.87 -20.74 -13.99
N PHE A 233 -14.46 -19.55 -13.90
CA PHE A 233 -15.90 -19.36 -13.97
C PHE A 233 -16.36 -18.87 -15.34
N LYS A 234 -17.41 -19.49 -15.88
CA LYS A 234 -17.99 -19.11 -17.19
C LYS A 234 -18.70 -17.75 -17.15
N LYS A 235 -19.18 -17.31 -15.99
CA LYS A 235 -19.96 -16.06 -15.83
C LYS A 235 -19.10 -14.98 -15.16
N ARG A 236 -19.02 -13.81 -15.80
CA ARG A 236 -18.22 -12.66 -15.34
C ARG A 236 -18.55 -12.24 -13.90
N TRP A 237 -19.84 -12.20 -13.54
CA TRP A 237 -20.25 -11.79 -12.21
C TRP A 237 -19.78 -12.76 -11.11
N ILE A 238 -19.73 -14.07 -11.38
CA ILE A 238 -19.21 -15.07 -10.42
C ILE A 238 -17.72 -14.84 -10.18
N ALA A 239 -16.96 -14.53 -11.22
CA ALA A 239 -15.54 -14.21 -11.07
C ALA A 239 -15.31 -12.97 -10.20
N ILE A 240 -16.10 -11.91 -10.41
CA ILE A 240 -16.05 -10.68 -9.61
C ILE A 240 -16.42 -10.98 -8.15
N SER A 241 -17.51 -11.72 -7.92
CA SER A 241 -17.93 -12.14 -6.58
C SER A 241 -16.88 -13.01 -5.89
N ALA A 242 -16.20 -13.89 -6.62
CA ALA A 242 -15.12 -14.71 -6.06
C ALA A 242 -13.89 -13.86 -5.69
N THR A 243 -13.50 -12.89 -6.52
CA THR A 243 -12.43 -11.93 -6.17
C THR A 243 -12.80 -11.11 -4.94
N PHE A 244 -14.05 -10.63 -4.88
CA PHE A 244 -14.57 -9.90 -3.73
C PHE A 244 -14.51 -10.75 -2.44
N ALA A 245 -15.09 -11.94 -2.50
CA ALA A 245 -15.12 -12.87 -1.37
C ALA A 245 -13.70 -13.21 -0.91
N PHE A 246 -12.76 -13.43 -1.83
CA PHE A 246 -11.37 -13.67 -1.50
C PHE A 246 -10.78 -12.56 -0.62
N PHE A 247 -10.92 -11.29 -1.01
CA PHE A 247 -10.38 -10.17 -0.21
C PHE A 247 -11.06 -10.04 1.15
N VAL A 248 -12.40 -10.15 1.20
CA VAL A 248 -13.14 -10.10 2.47
C VAL A 248 -12.71 -11.24 3.40
N LEU A 249 -12.58 -12.46 2.89
CA LEU A 249 -12.18 -13.62 3.68
C LEU A 249 -10.75 -13.48 4.22
N THR A 250 -9.84 -12.85 3.49
CA THR A 250 -8.47 -12.62 4.01
C THR A 250 -8.42 -11.60 5.15
N ALA A 251 -9.40 -10.71 5.25
CA ALA A 251 -9.49 -9.73 6.33
C ALA A 251 -10.15 -10.30 7.60
N LEU A 252 -10.93 -11.38 7.47
CA LEU A 252 -11.69 -11.98 8.57
C LEU A 252 -10.84 -12.35 9.80
N PRO A 253 -9.65 -12.99 9.68
CA PRO A 253 -8.90 -13.39 10.87
C PRO A 253 -8.48 -12.19 11.73
N GLY A 254 -8.18 -11.05 11.10
CA GLY A 254 -7.87 -9.81 11.80
C GLY A 254 -9.08 -9.22 12.52
N ALA A 255 -10.25 -9.21 11.86
CA ALA A 255 -11.50 -8.75 12.46
C ALA A 255 -11.90 -9.63 13.67
N ILE A 256 -11.76 -10.95 13.54
CA ILE A 256 -12.08 -11.91 14.61
C ILE A 256 -11.10 -11.77 15.78
N SER A 257 -9.79 -11.70 15.50
CA SER A 257 -8.79 -11.65 16.57
C SER A 257 -8.83 -10.35 17.37
N GLN A 258 -9.30 -9.26 16.76
CA GLN A 258 -9.42 -7.94 17.41
C GLN A 258 -10.83 -7.69 17.97
N ASN A 259 -11.77 -8.62 17.75
CA ASN A 259 -13.20 -8.44 18.06
C ASN A 259 -13.76 -7.11 17.53
N ASP A 260 -13.28 -6.69 16.35
CA ASP A 260 -13.62 -5.42 15.74
C ASP A 260 -14.41 -5.64 14.46
N TRP A 261 -15.74 -5.51 14.56
CA TRP A 261 -16.64 -5.65 13.43
C TRP A 261 -16.44 -4.53 12.38
N LEU A 262 -15.84 -3.39 12.76
CA LEU A 262 -15.54 -2.31 11.82
C LEU A 262 -14.47 -2.71 10.82
N VAL A 263 -13.52 -3.57 11.22
CA VAL A 263 -12.53 -4.16 10.31
C VAL A 263 -13.22 -4.97 9.20
N PHE A 264 -14.30 -5.69 9.54
CA PHE A 264 -15.08 -6.44 8.56
C PHE A 264 -15.84 -5.53 7.58
N VAL A 265 -16.46 -4.46 8.08
CA VAL A 265 -17.12 -3.46 7.23
C VAL A 265 -16.12 -2.76 6.31
N TYR A 266 -14.95 -2.39 6.84
CA TYR A 266 -13.87 -1.81 6.06
C TYR A 266 -13.39 -2.77 4.97
N ALA A 267 -13.27 -4.06 5.25
CA ALA A 267 -12.89 -5.06 4.26
C ALA A 267 -13.94 -5.20 3.13
N ILE A 268 -15.23 -5.17 3.49
CA ILE A 268 -16.33 -5.18 2.51
C ILE A 268 -16.28 -3.92 1.63
N LEU A 269 -16.23 -2.74 2.24
CA LEU A 269 -16.17 -1.47 1.50
C LEU A 269 -14.92 -1.40 0.63
N GLY A 270 -13.77 -1.85 1.17
CA GLY A 270 -12.50 -1.94 0.47
C GLY A 270 -12.58 -2.85 -0.75
N GLY A 271 -13.19 -4.03 -0.61
CA GLY A 271 -13.42 -4.97 -1.72
C GLY A 271 -14.36 -4.40 -2.79
N VAL A 272 -15.49 -3.78 -2.38
CA VAL A 272 -16.47 -3.19 -3.31
C VAL A 272 -15.84 -2.02 -4.08
N PHE A 273 -15.25 -1.05 -3.38
CA PHE A 273 -14.68 0.14 -4.00
C PHE A 273 -13.40 -0.17 -4.78
N GLY A 274 -12.56 -1.08 -4.30
CA GLY A 274 -11.36 -1.51 -5.03
C GLY A 274 -11.70 -2.20 -6.35
N LEU A 275 -12.68 -3.11 -6.35
CA LEU A 275 -13.14 -3.77 -7.59
C LEU A 275 -13.88 -2.80 -8.50
N PHE A 276 -14.69 -1.90 -7.95
CA PHE A 276 -15.36 -0.85 -8.72
C PHE A 276 -14.35 0.07 -9.41
N ALA A 277 -13.33 0.55 -8.69
CA ALA A 277 -12.23 1.34 -9.25
C ALA A 277 -11.54 0.59 -10.41
N THR A 278 -11.18 -0.67 -10.17
CA THR A 278 -10.49 -1.52 -11.15
C THR A 278 -11.32 -1.74 -12.42
N LEU A 279 -12.59 -2.11 -12.27
CA LEU A 279 -13.43 -2.53 -13.40
C LEU A 279 -14.07 -1.37 -14.15
N ARG A 280 -14.30 -0.23 -13.49
CA ARG A 280 -15.00 0.92 -14.09
C ARG A 280 -14.05 2.01 -14.58
N PHE A 281 -12.97 2.26 -13.85
CA PHE A 281 -12.03 3.34 -14.16
C PHE A 281 -10.68 2.82 -14.63
N GLY A 282 -10.27 1.64 -14.16
CA GLY A 282 -9.11 0.92 -14.70
C GLY A 282 -7.99 0.73 -13.67
N PHE A 283 -6.86 0.25 -14.18
CA PHE A 283 -5.72 -0.15 -13.34
C PHE A 283 -5.08 1.01 -12.57
N VAL A 284 -5.02 2.20 -13.18
CA VAL A 284 -4.48 3.40 -12.51
C VAL A 284 -5.34 3.81 -11.32
N ALA A 285 -6.67 3.71 -11.43
CA ALA A 285 -7.57 3.98 -10.32
C ALA A 285 -7.43 2.96 -9.18
N ALA A 286 -7.21 1.70 -9.51
CA ALA A 286 -6.91 0.66 -8.52
C ALA A 286 -5.60 0.96 -7.76
N ILE A 287 -4.55 1.37 -8.46
CA ILE A 287 -3.28 1.77 -7.83
C ILE A 287 -3.51 2.97 -6.89
N GLY A 288 -4.21 4.01 -7.35
CA GLY A 288 -4.51 5.18 -6.53
C GLY A 288 -5.32 4.84 -5.27
N PHE A 289 -6.32 3.97 -5.41
CA PHE A 289 -7.10 3.46 -4.29
C PHE A 289 -6.23 2.72 -3.27
N ILE A 290 -5.43 1.75 -3.72
CA ILE A 290 -4.58 0.96 -2.82
C ILE A 290 -3.52 1.84 -2.17
N PHE A 291 -2.90 2.76 -2.92
CA PHE A 291 -1.90 3.69 -2.39
C PHE A 291 -2.47 4.54 -1.23
N MET A 292 -3.66 5.11 -1.39
CA MET A 292 -4.31 5.87 -0.31
C MET A 292 -4.72 4.99 0.88
N ASN A 293 -5.12 3.74 0.64
CA ASN A 293 -5.37 2.79 1.73
C ASN A 293 -4.08 2.44 2.49
N LEU A 294 -2.93 2.35 1.81
CA LEU A 294 -1.64 2.13 2.47
C LEU A 294 -1.23 3.33 3.33
N LEU A 295 -1.56 4.55 2.91
CA LEU A 295 -1.33 5.76 3.71
C LEU A 295 -2.10 5.75 5.04
N ASN A 296 -3.23 5.05 5.13
CA ASN A 296 -3.92 4.85 6.42
C ASN A 296 -3.09 4.07 7.45
N SER A 297 -1.99 3.42 7.03
CA SER A 297 -1.05 2.75 7.93
C SER A 297 -0.02 3.70 8.54
N VAL A 298 0.03 4.97 8.13
CA VAL A 298 0.89 5.99 8.72
C VAL A 298 0.25 6.50 9.99
N THR A 299 1.01 6.55 11.08
CA THR A 299 0.56 7.16 12.33
C THR A 299 0.50 8.69 12.16
N VAL A 300 -0.71 9.24 12.23
CA VAL A 300 -0.98 10.68 12.08
C VAL A 300 -1.13 11.34 13.45
N THR A 301 -0.49 12.49 13.66
CA THR A 301 -0.75 13.37 14.82
C THR A 301 -0.96 14.81 14.37
N PHE A 302 -1.88 15.50 15.04
CA PHE A 302 -2.11 16.93 14.86
C PHE A 302 -1.43 17.77 15.95
N ASP A 303 -0.72 17.14 16.90
CA ASP A 303 0.10 17.83 17.90
C ASP A 303 1.46 18.21 17.28
N PRO A 304 1.76 19.50 17.08
CA PRO A 304 3.03 19.94 16.49
C PRO A 304 4.25 19.59 17.35
N SER A 305 4.06 19.34 18.64
CA SER A 305 5.13 18.95 19.57
C SER A 305 5.41 17.44 19.55
N GLY A 306 4.57 16.65 18.87
CA GLY A 306 4.73 15.21 18.75
C GLY A 306 5.94 14.84 17.90
N PHE A 307 6.75 13.89 18.39
CA PHE A 307 7.97 13.43 17.71
C PHE A 307 7.74 12.91 16.27
N TYR A 308 6.53 12.47 15.94
CA TYR A 308 6.13 11.94 14.62
C TYR A 308 5.26 12.91 13.79
N PHE A 309 5.14 14.18 14.21
CA PHE A 309 4.42 15.22 13.47
C PHE A 309 5.01 15.45 12.07
N GLN A 310 6.33 15.32 11.91
CA GLN A 310 7.00 15.46 10.62
C GLN A 310 6.56 14.39 9.61
N THR A 311 6.38 13.15 10.05
CA THR A 311 5.87 12.05 9.23
C THR A 311 4.44 12.34 8.76
N THR A 312 3.64 12.97 9.62
CA THR A 312 2.28 13.41 9.29
C THR A 312 2.28 14.43 8.15
N ILE A 313 3.08 15.51 8.29
CA ILE A 313 3.22 16.53 7.24
C ILE A 313 3.64 15.90 5.92
N MET A 314 4.59 14.97 5.96
CA MET A 314 5.11 14.32 4.77
C MET A 314 4.08 13.43 4.07
N ALA A 315 3.33 12.64 4.82
CA ALA A 315 2.25 11.81 4.27
C ALA A 315 1.18 12.68 3.61
N PHE A 316 0.76 13.77 4.26
CA PHE A 316 -0.16 14.73 3.67
C PHE A 316 0.42 15.44 2.44
N ALA A 317 1.68 15.86 2.48
CA ALA A 317 2.34 16.51 1.35
C ALA A 317 2.39 15.59 0.12
N VAL A 318 2.67 14.30 0.31
CA VAL A 318 2.64 13.30 -0.77
C VAL A 318 1.22 13.11 -1.30
N ALA A 319 0.24 12.90 -0.40
CA ALA A 319 -1.15 12.68 -0.80
C ALA A 319 -1.74 13.89 -1.54
N PHE A 320 -1.61 15.10 -0.97
CA PHE A 320 -2.08 16.33 -1.59
C PHE A 320 -1.28 16.68 -2.84
N GLY A 321 0.03 16.45 -2.86
CA GLY A 321 0.86 16.68 -4.04
C GLY A 321 0.39 15.85 -5.24
N ILE A 322 0.11 14.56 -5.02
CA ILE A 322 -0.43 13.66 -6.06
C ILE A 322 -1.85 14.10 -6.45
N ALA A 323 -2.70 14.44 -5.49
CA ALA A 323 -4.07 14.88 -5.76
C ALA A 323 -4.12 16.19 -6.58
N ILE A 324 -3.29 17.18 -6.22
CA ILE A 324 -3.16 18.46 -6.93
C ILE A 324 -2.65 18.21 -8.36
N TYR A 325 -1.59 17.41 -8.51
CA TYR A 325 -1.08 17.01 -9.82
C TYR A 325 -2.17 16.33 -10.68
N ALA A 326 -2.88 15.36 -10.10
CA ALA A 326 -3.93 14.63 -10.78
C ALA A 326 -5.13 15.53 -11.15
N PHE A 327 -5.48 16.50 -10.30
CA PHE A 327 -6.48 17.53 -10.56
C PHE A 327 -6.10 18.41 -11.75
N PHE A 328 -4.89 18.99 -11.74
CA PHE A 328 -4.43 19.83 -12.84
C PHE A 328 -4.42 19.09 -14.18
N ILE A 329 -4.05 17.81 -14.19
CA ILE A 329 -4.05 17.02 -15.41
C ILE A 329 -5.46 16.61 -15.83
N SER A 330 -6.33 16.29 -14.87
CA SER A 330 -7.74 15.93 -15.15
C SER A 330 -8.51 17.04 -15.85
N ILE A 331 -8.13 18.30 -15.65
CA ILE A 331 -8.75 19.46 -16.30
C ILE A 331 -8.45 19.50 -17.81
N GLY A 332 -7.34 18.90 -18.26
CA GLY A 332 -7.03 18.77 -19.69
C GLY A 332 -6.89 20.09 -20.46
N GLY A 333 -6.50 21.17 -19.77
CA GLY A 333 -6.32 22.50 -20.38
C GLY A 333 -7.60 23.33 -20.50
N GLN A 334 -8.72 22.88 -19.95
CA GLN A 334 -9.92 23.72 -19.82
C GLN A 334 -9.74 24.77 -18.72
N PRO A 335 -10.30 26.00 -18.86
CA PRO A 335 -10.28 26.97 -17.78
C PRO A 335 -11.07 26.44 -16.57
N ILE A 336 -10.49 26.53 -15.37
CA ILE A 336 -11.09 26.06 -14.10
C ILE A 336 -12.45 26.72 -13.82
N PHE A 337 -12.60 27.95 -14.31
CA PHE A 337 -13.86 28.69 -14.33
C PHE A 337 -14.20 28.99 -15.79
N SER A 338 -14.94 28.11 -16.46
CA SER A 338 -15.63 28.48 -17.70
C SER A 338 -16.79 29.42 -17.34
N GLY A 339 -16.95 30.51 -18.08
CA GLY A 339 -17.86 31.63 -17.77
C GLY A 339 -19.35 31.31 -17.59
N GLU A 340 -19.80 30.08 -17.81
CA GLU A 340 -21.19 29.66 -17.60
C GLU A 340 -21.63 29.68 -16.12
N VAL A 341 -20.70 29.62 -15.15
CA VAL A 341 -21.04 29.74 -13.72
C VAL A 341 -21.26 31.20 -13.31
N LEU A 342 -20.73 32.17 -14.07
CA LEU A 342 -20.92 33.60 -13.82
C LEU A 342 -22.13 34.18 -14.56
N GLU A 343 -22.50 33.65 -15.73
CA GLU A 343 -23.71 34.09 -16.46
C GLU A 343 -25.03 33.74 -15.76
N LYS A 344 -25.02 32.84 -14.77
CA LYS A 344 -26.21 32.47 -14.01
C LYS A 344 -26.53 33.39 -12.84
N PHE A 345 -25.70 34.39 -12.57
CA PHE A 345 -25.92 35.39 -11.53
C PHE A 345 -26.20 36.80 -12.07
N ASP A 346 -26.20 36.98 -13.39
CA ASP A 346 -26.46 38.27 -14.07
C ASP A 346 -27.79 38.30 -14.85
N ASN A 347 -28.74 37.39 -14.57
CA ASN A 347 -30.11 37.44 -15.11
C ASN A 347 -31.18 37.44 -14.03
#